data_AF-A0A367WRY5-F1
#
_entry.id   AF-A0A367WRY5-F1
#
_cell.length_a   1.000
_cell.length_b   1.000
_cell.length_c   1.000
_cell.angle_alpha   90.00
_cell.angle_beta   90.00
_cell.angle_gamma   90.00
#
_symmetry.space_group_name_H-M   'P 1'
#
loop_
_entity.id
_entity.type
_entity.pdbx_description
1 polymer ?
#
loop_
_entity_poly.entity_id
_entity_poly.type
_entity_poly.pdbx_seq_one_letter_code
_entity_poly.pdbx_strand_id
1 'polypeptide(L)' 'MSPVLAIYGKEHILGYVRGTLEDDEEQQDIESLVESDPRAARVVCDLQLTDIGDCEAFDEAARRRLGKLQRIAGNAGILA' A
#
# COMPACT_ATOMS: atom_id res chain seq x y z
N MET A 1 11.49 -2.53 -19.47
CA MET A 1 10.54 -2.99 -18.44
C MET A 1 11.19 -2.71 -17.09
N SER A 2 10.71 -1.70 -16.36
CA SER A 2 11.30 -1.30 -15.07
C SER A 2 10.82 -2.28 -13.98
N PRO A 3 11.73 -2.91 -13.21
CA PRO A 3 11.38 -3.90 -12.20
C PRO A 3 10.99 -3.18 -10.90
N VAL A 4 9.92 -2.40 -10.90
CA VAL A 4 9.48 -1.65 -9.69
C VAL A 4 9.12 -2.62 -8.56
N LEU A 5 8.63 -3.82 -8.91
CA LEU A 5 8.43 -4.98 -8.03
C LEU A 5 9.67 -5.48 -7.28
N ALA A 6 10.89 -5.19 -7.77
CA ALA A 6 12.13 -5.63 -7.12
C ALA A 6 12.64 -4.61 -6.08
N ILE A 7 12.10 -3.40 -6.06
CA ILE A 7 12.55 -2.31 -5.18
C ILE A 7 11.55 -2.11 -4.03
N TYR A 8 10.24 -2.21 -4.30
CA TYR A 8 9.20 -1.97 -3.30
C TYR A 8 8.48 -3.27 -2.90
N GLY A 9 8.93 -3.91 -1.82
CA GLY A 9 8.26 -5.08 -1.19
C GLY A 9 7.14 -4.73 -0.21
N LYS A 10 6.55 -5.76 0.45
CA LYS A 10 5.48 -5.63 1.48
C LYS A 10 5.80 -4.56 2.54
N GLU A 11 7.07 -4.46 2.95
CA GLU A 11 7.51 -3.49 3.96
C GLU A 11 7.31 -2.03 3.55
N HIS A 12 7.45 -1.69 2.26
CA HIS A 12 7.24 -0.31 1.82
C HIS A 12 5.75 0.05 1.75
N ILE A 13 4.91 -0.92 1.37
CA ILE A 13 3.45 -0.77 1.46
C ILE A 13 3.04 -0.59 2.93
N LEU A 14 3.62 -1.37 3.85
CA LEU A 14 3.42 -1.18 5.28
C LEU A 14 3.92 0.19 5.75
N GLY A 15 5.05 0.67 5.25
CA GLY A 15 5.57 2.00 5.54
C GLY A 15 4.61 3.12 5.12
N TYR A 16 4.03 3.01 3.92
CA TYR A 16 2.97 3.91 3.45
C TYR A 16 1.80 3.93 4.42
N VAL A 17 1.31 2.74 4.77
CA VAL A 17 0.13 2.58 5.61
C VAL A 17 0.39 3.10 7.03
N ARG A 18 1.54 2.77 7.61
CA ARG A 18 1.99 3.28 8.92
C ARG A 18 2.24 4.80 8.89
N GLY A 19 2.44 5.38 7.71
CA GLY A 19 2.80 6.78 7.54
C GLY A 19 4.22 7.07 8.00
N THR A 20 5.11 6.09 7.85
CA THR A 20 6.54 6.20 8.16
C THR A 20 7.39 6.55 6.95
N LEU A 21 6.76 6.74 5.78
CA LEU A 21 7.45 7.28 4.59
C LEU A 21 7.76 8.75 4.84
N GLU A 22 9.01 9.13 4.55
CA GLU A 22 9.52 10.47 4.83
C GLU A 22 9.21 11.45 3.68
N ASP A 23 8.92 10.93 2.49
CA ASP A 23 8.70 11.72 1.27
C ASP A 23 7.32 11.49 0.64
N ASP A 24 6.77 12.55 0.04
CA ASP A 24 5.57 12.51 -0.79
C ASP A 24 5.84 11.80 -2.14
N GLU A 25 7.10 11.78 -2.61
CA GLU A 25 7.50 11.05 -3.81
C GLU A 25 7.40 9.53 -3.60
N GLU A 26 7.87 9.02 -2.46
CA GLU A 26 7.72 7.60 -2.08
C GLU A 26 6.25 7.18 -1.97
N GLN A 27 5.39 8.09 -1.49
CA GLN A 27 3.96 7.83 -1.42
C GLN A 27 3.34 7.65 -2.82
N GLN A 28 3.71 8.52 -3.77
CA GLN A 28 3.23 8.42 -5.15
C GLN A 28 3.74 7.17 -5.85
N ASP A 29 5.00 6.79 -5.61
CA ASP A 29 5.58 5.56 -6.14
C ASP A 29 4.79 4.32 -5.69
N ILE A 30 4.42 4.24 -4.40
CA ILE A 30 3.61 3.14 -3.86
C ILE A 30 2.21 3.13 -4.47
N GLU A 31 1.57 4.30 -4.62
CA GLU A 31 0.26 4.40 -5.25
C GLU A 31 0.30 3.93 -6.71
N SER A 32 1.30 4.37 -7.47
CA SER A 32 1.50 3.97 -8.87
C SER A 32 1.84 2.49 -9.02
N LEU A 33 2.62 1.93 -8.10
CA LEU A 33 2.90 0.50 -8.04
C LEU A 33 1.61 -0.30 -7.81
N VAL A 34 0.78 0.10 -6.86
CA VAL A 34 -0.49 -0.59 -6.56
C VAL A 34 -1.49 -0.47 -7.71
N GLU A 35 -1.45 0.63 -8.46
CA GLU A 35 -2.28 0.81 -9.65
C GLU A 35 -1.80 -0.04 -10.84
N SER A 36 -0.49 -0.14 -11.04
CA SER A 36 0.10 -0.76 -12.25
C SER A 36 0.45 -2.24 -12.09
N ASP A 37 0.65 -2.72 -10.87
CA ASP A 37 1.05 -4.10 -10.58
C ASP A 37 -0.04 -4.90 -9.83
N PRO A 38 -0.62 -5.93 -10.46
CA PRO A 38 -1.56 -6.86 -9.83
C PRO A 38 -1.06 -7.51 -8.55
N ARG A 39 0.26 -7.75 -8.43
CA ARG A 39 0.83 -8.42 -7.25
C ARG A 39 0.85 -7.48 -6.06
N ALA A 40 1.28 -6.24 -6.25
CA ALA A 40 1.20 -5.20 -5.23
C ALA A 40 -0.25 -4.93 -4.80
N ALA A 41 -1.17 -4.82 -5.76
CA ALA A 41 -2.60 -4.70 -5.49
C ALA A 41 -3.14 -5.85 -4.63
N ARG A 42 -2.75 -7.10 -4.95
CA ARG A 42 -3.15 -8.27 -4.17
C ARG A 42 -2.61 -8.23 -2.74
N VAL A 43 -1.36 -7.81 -2.54
CA VAL A 43 -0.78 -7.63 -1.20
C VAL A 43 -1.57 -6.60 -0.40
N VAL A 44 -1.99 -5.48 -1.02
CA VAL A 44 -2.84 -4.46 -0.40
C VAL A 44 -4.24 -4.97 -0.04
N CYS A 45 -4.83 -5.80 -0.90
CA CYS A 45 -6.12 -6.42 -0.63
C CYS A 45 -6.04 -7.45 0.51
N ASP A 46 -4.95 -8.20 0.58
CA ASP A 46 -4.72 -9.23 1.61
C ASP A 46 -4.22 -8.63 2.95
N LEU A 47 -3.78 -7.36 2.96
CA LEU A 47 -3.32 -6.65 4.16
C LEU A 47 -4.47 -6.43 5.15
N GLN A 48 -4.28 -6.90 6.38
CA GLN A 48 -5.19 -6.66 7.48
C GLN A 48 -4.61 -5.63 8.46
N LEU A 49 -5.49 -5.01 9.26
CA LEU A 49 -5.07 -4.08 10.31
C LEU A 49 -4.09 -4.72 11.30
N THR A 50 -4.24 -6.02 11.54
CA THR A 50 -3.34 -6.84 12.35
C THR A 50 -1.91 -6.93 11.79
N ASP A 51 -1.70 -6.76 10.48
CA ASP A 51 -0.36 -6.72 9.87
C ASP A 51 0.36 -5.37 10.13
N ILE A 52 -0.39 -4.32 10.48
CA ILE A 52 0.13 -2.95 10.61
C ILE A 52 0.81 -2.75 11.97
N GLY A 53 0.49 -3.58 12.97
CA GLY A 53 1.08 -3.60 14.32
C GLY A 53 0.15 -2.98 15.37
N ASP A 54 0.34 -3.35 16.65
CA ASP A 54 -0.52 -2.98 17.82
C ASP A 54 -0.40 -1.50 18.25
N CYS A 55 -0.50 -0.56 17.31
CA CYS A 55 -0.44 0.85 17.61
C CYS A 55 -1.82 1.49 17.45
N GLU A 56 -2.66 1.41 18.49
CA GLU A 56 -4.03 1.96 18.53
C GLU A 56 -4.13 3.43 18.06
N ALA A 57 -3.07 4.23 18.26
CA ALA A 57 -3.01 5.62 17.82
C ALA A 57 -2.81 5.80 16.30
N PHE A 58 -2.24 4.80 15.63
CA PHE A 58 -2.02 4.79 14.19
C PHE A 58 -3.19 4.17 13.43
N ASP A 59 -4.09 3.47 14.10
CA ASP A 59 -5.16 2.68 13.46
C ASP A 59 -6.09 3.52 12.57
N GLU A 60 -6.53 4.72 12.97
CA GLU A 60 -7.46 5.48 12.12
C GLU A 60 -6.75 6.05 10.88
N ALA A 61 -5.57 6.66 11.07
CA ALA A 61 -4.79 7.21 9.96
C ALA A 61 -4.31 6.10 9.02
N ALA A 62 -3.81 4.99 9.57
CA ALA A 62 -3.40 3.82 8.81
C ALA A 62 -4.58 3.18 8.08
N ARG A 63 -5.75 3.08 8.71
CA ARG A 63 -6.97 2.59 8.04
C ARG A 63 -7.40 3.49 6.89
N ARG A 64 -7.28 4.82 7.03
CA ARG A 64 -7.55 5.77 5.93
C ARG A 64 -6.57 5.56 4.77
N ARG A 65 -5.28 5.40 5.06
CA ARG A 65 -4.23 5.15 4.05
C ARG A 65 -4.39 3.80 3.37
N LEU A 66 -4.63 2.73 4.13
CA LEU A 66 -4.91 1.39 3.61
C LEU A 66 -6.17 1.41 2.73
N GLY A 67 -7.23 2.07 3.18
CA GLY A 67 -8.46 2.22 2.40
C GLY A 67 -8.25 2.99 1.09
N LYS A 68 -7.31 3.94 1.04
CA LYS A 68 -6.89 4.61 -0.19
C LYS A 68 -6.22 3.62 -1.15
N LEU A 69 -5.23 2.86 -0.69
CA LEU A 69 -4.56 1.85 -1.52
C LEU A 69 -5.52 0.76 -2.00
N GLN A 70 -6.44 0.28 -1.16
CA GLN A 70 -7.45 -0.70 -1.54
C GLN A 70 -8.40 -0.17 -2.62
N ARG A 71 -8.75 1.11 -2.59
CA ARG A 71 -9.52 1.75 -3.67
C ARG A 71 -8.74 1.80 -4.98
N ILE A 72 -7.44 2.13 -4.92
CA ILE A 72 -6.57 2.16 -6.11
C ILE A 72 -6.47 0.74 -6.70
N ALA A 73 -6.20 -0.27 -5.87
CA ALA A 73 -6.18 -1.68 -6.26
C ALA A 73 -7.50 -2.15 -6.88
N GLY A 74 -8.64 -1.71 -6.32
CA GLY A 74 -9.97 -2.00 -6.87
C GLY A 74 -10.24 -1.32 -8.23
N ASN A 75 -9.81 -0.07 -8.38
CA ASN A 75 -9.94 0.68 -9.64
C ASN A 75 -9.02 0.14 -10.73
N ALA A 76 -7.87 -0.42 -10.38
CA ALA A 76 -6.93 -1.04 -11.30
C ALA A 76 -7.47 -2.33 -11.98
N GLY A 77 -8.67 -2.78 -11.63
CA GLY A 77 -9.33 -3.91 -12.29
C GLY A 77 -8.75 -5.27 -11.91
N ILE A 78 -7.91 -5.34 -10.88
CA ILE A 78 -7.29 -6.59 -10.38
C ILE A 78 -8.32 -7.48 -9.67
N LEU A 79 -9.45 -6.92 -9.23
CA LEU A 79 -10.54 -7.61 -8.54
C LEU A 79 -11.63 -8.17 -9.49
N ALA A 80 -11.39 -8.21 -10.81
CA ALA A 80 -12.31 -8.82 -11.78
C ALA A 80 -12.02 -10.31 -12.02
#